data_AF-A0A3L7VQE1-F1
#
_entry.id   AF-A0A3L7VQE1-F1
#
_cell.length_a   1.000
_cell.length_b   1.000
_cell.length_c   1.000
_cell.angle_alpha   90.00
_cell.angle_beta   90.00
_cell.angle_gamma   90.00
#
_symmetry.space_group_name_H-M   'P 1'
#
loop_
_entity.id
_entity.type
_entity.pdbx_description
1 polymer ?
#
loop_
_entity_poly.entity_id
_entity_poly.type
_entity_poly.pdbx_seq_one_letter_code
_entity_poly.pdbx_strand_id
1 'polypeptide(L)'
;MTQGHCSFCDAFPLEDRSKVPVEHFRPKGLDEFAHLDFKWSNLYYCCEYCQLEKKEKWEEALIAPDEPDYRFLRYFVFDYTNGAISPNPTSSLHEQERAEITIRLYGLDSVIRRQYRLLELRKFLGATSSTIDDWAYRDFLELTM
;
A
#
# COMPACT_ATOMS: atom_id res chain seq x y z
N MET A 1 6.98 11.90 -4.56
CA MET A 1 5.97 11.63 -5.60
C MET A 1 5.95 10.12 -5.79
N THR A 2 4.82 9.46 -5.99
CA THR A 2 4.71 7.99 -5.95
C THR A 2 5.29 7.26 -7.18
N GLN A 3 5.89 7.97 -8.13
CA GLN A 3 6.37 7.41 -9.41
C GLN A 3 5.29 6.59 -10.14
N GLY A 4 4.02 7.00 -10.07
CA GLY A 4 2.92 6.26 -10.70
C GLY A 4 2.48 4.99 -9.96
N HIS A 5 3.00 4.72 -8.76
CA HIS A 5 2.62 3.57 -7.94
C HIS A 5 1.46 3.91 -7.00
N CYS A 6 0.70 2.88 -6.62
CA CYS A 6 -0.32 3.00 -5.59
C CYS A 6 0.34 3.35 -4.26
N SER A 7 -0.13 4.40 -3.59
CA SER A 7 0.43 4.87 -2.31
C SER A 7 0.35 3.85 -1.17
N PHE A 8 -0.45 2.79 -1.30
CA PHE A 8 -0.70 1.81 -0.23
C PHE A 8 -0.19 0.40 -0.51
N CYS A 9 -0.36 -0.09 -1.74
CA CYS A 9 0.04 -1.46 -2.11
C CYS A 9 1.19 -1.51 -3.11
N ASP A 10 1.67 -0.34 -3.54
CA ASP A 10 2.76 -0.18 -4.51
C ASP A 10 2.53 -0.92 -5.85
N ALA A 11 1.26 -1.19 -6.19
CA ALA A 11 0.91 -1.70 -7.51
C ALA A 11 1.27 -0.66 -8.59
N PHE A 12 1.69 -1.15 -9.75
CA PHE A 12 2.07 -0.37 -10.93
C PHE A 12 1.83 -1.21 -12.21
N PRO A 13 1.63 -0.57 -13.39
CA PRO A 13 1.14 0.80 -13.57
C PRO A 13 -0.29 0.97 -13.03
N LEU A 14 -0.71 2.21 -12.73
CA LEU A 14 -2.05 2.48 -12.16
C LEU A 14 -3.11 2.73 -13.21
N GLU A 15 -2.71 3.17 -14.39
CA GLU A 15 -3.57 3.45 -15.55
C GLU A 15 -4.40 2.22 -15.92
N ASP A 16 -3.81 1.02 -15.79
CA ASP A 16 -4.47 -0.26 -16.06
C ASP A 16 -5.29 -0.79 -14.86
N ARG A 17 -5.21 -0.12 -13.70
CA ARG A 17 -5.71 -0.61 -12.41
C ARG A 17 -6.67 0.34 -11.70
N SER A 18 -6.93 1.53 -12.24
CA SER A 18 -7.91 2.47 -11.69
C SER A 18 -8.36 3.50 -12.71
N LYS A 19 -9.68 3.64 -12.85
CA LYS A 19 -10.29 4.72 -13.66
C LYS A 19 -10.27 6.07 -12.96
N VAL A 20 -10.25 6.06 -11.63
CA VAL A 20 -10.23 7.25 -10.77
C VAL A 20 -9.18 7.02 -9.70
N PRO A 21 -7.90 7.33 -9.94
CA PRO A 21 -6.80 6.93 -9.07
C PRO A 21 -6.62 7.88 -7.87
N VAL A 22 -7.71 8.32 -7.25
CA VAL A 22 -7.70 9.25 -6.11
C VAL A 22 -8.45 8.64 -4.94
N GLU A 23 -7.73 8.37 -3.86
CA GLU A 23 -8.28 7.90 -2.58
C GLU A 23 -8.40 9.05 -1.58
N HIS A 24 -9.55 9.13 -0.91
CA HIS A 24 -9.78 9.98 0.25
C HIS A 24 -9.42 9.24 1.53
N PHE A 25 -8.23 9.51 2.07
CA PHE A 25 -7.70 8.81 3.25
C PHE A 25 -8.67 8.84 4.42
N ARG A 26 -9.12 10.04 4.80
CA ARG A 26 -10.33 10.25 5.59
C ARG A 26 -11.54 10.32 4.64
N PRO A 27 -12.52 9.41 4.76
CA PRO A 27 -13.57 9.26 3.76
C PRO A 27 -14.49 10.47 3.68
N LYS A 28 -14.68 11.01 2.47
CA LYS A 28 -15.56 12.17 2.26
C LYS A 28 -17.05 11.89 2.46
N GLY A 29 -17.46 10.62 2.46
CA GLY A 29 -18.85 10.22 2.69
C GLY A 29 -19.28 10.31 4.16
N LEU A 30 -18.34 10.56 5.07
CA LEU A 30 -18.61 10.79 6.49
C LEU A 30 -18.64 12.30 6.77
N ASP A 31 -19.72 12.77 7.40
CA ASP A 31 -19.94 14.21 7.66
C ASP A 31 -18.78 14.87 8.41
N GLU A 32 -18.17 14.16 9.36
CA GLU A 32 -17.01 14.66 10.12
C GLU A 32 -15.79 14.95 9.25
N PHE A 33 -15.67 14.32 8.07
CA PHE A 33 -14.54 14.47 7.15
C PHE A 33 -14.90 15.18 5.84
N ALA A 34 -16.15 15.59 5.64
CA ALA A 34 -16.59 16.28 4.42
C ALA A 34 -15.73 17.52 4.10
N HIS A 35 -15.25 18.22 5.13
CA HIS A 35 -14.37 19.38 5.01
C HIS A 35 -12.96 19.08 4.43
N LEU A 36 -12.62 17.79 4.28
CA LEU A 36 -11.33 17.30 3.77
C LEU A 36 -11.37 16.87 2.29
N ASP A 37 -12.54 16.90 1.63
CA ASP A 37 -12.74 16.37 0.27
C ASP A 37 -11.75 16.93 -0.76
N PHE A 38 -11.36 18.20 -0.62
CA PHE A 38 -10.43 18.89 -1.53
C PHE A 38 -9.09 19.23 -0.89
N LYS A 39 -8.75 18.62 0.25
CA LYS A 39 -7.47 18.86 0.92
C LYS A 39 -6.42 17.90 0.36
N TRP A 40 -5.35 18.43 -0.22
CA TRP A 40 -4.24 17.63 -0.76
C TRP A 40 -3.66 16.63 0.25
N SER A 41 -3.60 17.01 1.53
CA SER A 41 -3.17 16.13 2.63
C SER A 41 -4.11 14.93 2.89
N ASN A 42 -5.24 14.85 2.19
CA ASN A 42 -6.22 13.77 2.30
C ASN A 42 -6.38 12.98 0.99
N LEU A 43 -5.66 13.35 -0.07
CA LEU A 43 -5.81 12.77 -1.40
C LEU A 43 -4.56 11.98 -1.80
N TYR A 44 -4.73 10.69 -2.06
CA TYR A 44 -3.63 9.79 -2.40
C TYR A 44 -3.81 9.14 -3.76
N TYR A 45 -2.71 8.96 -4.48
CA TYR A 45 -2.71 8.22 -5.74
C TYR A 45 -2.87 6.73 -5.46
N CYS A 46 -4.00 6.12 -5.84
CA CYS A 46 -4.43 4.82 -5.30
C CYS A 46 -5.12 3.94 -6.33
N CYS A 47 -4.83 2.64 -6.33
CA CYS A 47 -5.45 1.68 -7.25
C CYS A 47 -6.89 1.32 -6.82
N GLU A 48 -7.72 0.87 -7.76
CA GLU A 48 -9.14 0.57 -7.50
C GLU A 48 -9.30 -0.53 -6.43
N TYR A 49 -8.42 -1.52 -6.38
CA TYR A 49 -8.45 -2.57 -5.36
C TYR A 49 -8.27 -2.03 -3.94
N CYS A 50 -7.37 -1.07 -3.72
CA CYS A 50 -7.19 -0.47 -2.40
C CYS A 50 -8.41 0.38 -2.01
N GLN A 51 -8.95 1.16 -2.96
CA GLN A 51 -10.16 1.96 -2.74
C GLN A 51 -11.38 1.08 -2.42
N LEU A 52 -11.58 -0.01 -3.17
CA LEU A 52 -12.69 -0.95 -2.97
C LEU A 52 -12.58 -1.74 -1.66
N GLU A 53 -11.37 -2.06 -1.21
CA GLU A 53 -11.17 -2.70 0.09
C GLU A 53 -11.47 -1.74 1.23
N LYS A 54 -10.94 -0.52 1.20
CA LYS A 54 -11.12 0.46 2.28
C LYS A 54 -12.51 1.07 2.31
N LYS A 55 -13.01 1.59 1.18
CA LYS A 55 -14.27 2.35 1.09
C LYS A 55 -14.31 3.47 2.14
N GLU A 56 -15.45 3.61 2.81
CA GLU A 56 -15.68 4.56 3.90
C GLU A 56 -15.10 4.10 5.26
N LYS A 57 -14.31 3.02 5.32
CA LYS A 57 -13.69 2.59 6.57
C LYS A 57 -12.49 3.48 6.90
N TRP A 58 -12.38 3.89 8.16
CA TRP A 58 -11.26 4.67 8.67
C TRP A 58 -11.09 4.45 10.18
N GLU A 59 -9.85 4.46 10.64
CA GLU A 59 -9.47 4.35 12.04
C GLU A 59 -8.27 5.29 12.29
N GLU A 60 -8.21 5.91 13.48
CA GLU A 60 -7.17 6.89 13.84
C GLU A 60 -5.74 6.35 13.68
N ALA A 61 -5.55 5.05 13.94
CA ALA A 61 -4.28 4.37 13.82
C ALA A 61 -3.94 3.91 12.38
N LEU A 62 -4.75 4.25 11.37
CA LEU A 62 -4.42 4.00 9.97
C LEU A 62 -3.16 4.80 9.58
N ILE A 63 -2.22 4.14 8.89
CA ILE A 63 -0.96 4.75 8.49
C ILE A 63 -1.15 5.58 7.22
N ALA A 64 -0.82 6.87 7.27
CA ALA A 64 -0.73 7.70 6.09
C ALA A 64 0.64 7.49 5.38
N PRO A 65 0.66 7.24 4.06
CA PRO A 65 1.90 6.98 3.31
C PRO A 65 2.92 8.12 3.29
N ASP A 66 2.50 9.35 3.59
CA ASP A 66 3.35 10.55 3.58
C ASP A 66 3.70 11.06 5.00
N GLU A 67 3.43 10.26 6.05
CA GLU A 67 3.88 10.59 7.41
C GLU A 67 5.40 10.83 7.42
N PRO A 68 5.91 11.88 8.08
CA PRO A 68 7.33 12.26 8.02
C PRO A 68 8.30 11.12 8.37
N ASP A 69 7.90 10.27 9.32
CA ASP A 69 8.70 9.14 9.82
C ASP A 69 8.27 7.79 9.24
N TYR A 70 7.48 7.79 8.15
CA TYR A 70 7.07 6.57 7.48
C TYR A 70 8.28 5.87 6.86
N ARG A 71 8.45 4.59 7.20
CA ARG A 71 9.38 3.66 6.55
C ARG A 71 8.67 2.32 6.45
N PHE A 72 8.66 1.70 5.28
CA PHE A 72 7.93 0.44 5.07
C PHE A 72 8.28 -0.63 6.12
N LEU A 73 9.59 -0.90 6.27
CA LEU A 73 10.13 -1.89 7.21
C LEU A 73 9.86 -1.58 8.69
N ARG A 74 9.48 -0.34 9.03
CA ARG A 74 9.08 0.00 10.40
C ARG A 74 7.74 -0.64 10.77
N TYR A 75 6.86 -0.84 9.80
CA TYR A 75 5.50 -1.32 10.04
C TYR A 75 5.27 -2.72 9.50
N PHE A 76 5.94 -3.09 8.40
CA PHE A 76 5.59 -4.28 7.64
C PHE A 76 6.80 -5.17 7.38
N VAL A 77 6.53 -6.47 7.31
CA VAL A 77 7.48 -7.50 6.84
C VAL A 77 6.79 -8.40 5.83
N PHE A 78 7.57 -8.99 4.93
CA PHE A 78 7.08 -9.94 3.95
C PHE A 78 7.54 -11.37 4.25
N ASP A 79 6.67 -12.34 3.98
CA ASP A 79 7.03 -13.74 3.82
C ASP A 79 7.26 -14.03 2.33
N TYR A 80 8.51 -14.13 1.92
CA TYR A 80 8.89 -14.37 0.51
C TYR A 80 8.52 -15.76 -0.01
N THR A 81 8.18 -16.71 0.88
CA THR A 81 7.81 -18.07 0.45
C THR A 81 6.39 -18.12 -0.12
N ASN A 82 5.51 -17.23 0.37
CA ASN A 82 4.10 -17.21 0.01
C ASN A 82 3.57 -15.82 -0.39
N GLY A 83 4.40 -14.78 -0.34
CA GLY A 83 4.06 -13.40 -0.69
C GLY A 83 3.22 -12.68 0.36
N ALA A 84 3.05 -13.23 1.56
CA ALA A 84 2.27 -12.60 2.62
C ALA A 84 2.95 -11.32 3.15
N ILE A 85 2.12 -10.40 3.64
CA ILE A 85 2.56 -9.22 4.39
C ILE A 85 1.96 -9.27 5.78
N SER A 86 2.77 -9.01 6.79
CA SER A 86 2.35 -8.96 8.19
C SER A 86 2.95 -7.74 8.89
N PRO A 87 2.41 -7.36 10.06
CA PRO A 87 3.07 -6.39 10.94
C PRO A 87 4.51 -6.80 11.23
N ASN A 88 5.42 -5.83 11.35
CA ASN A 88 6.78 -6.10 11.77
C ASN A 88 6.79 -6.54 13.26
N PRO A 89 7.18 -7.80 13.57
CA PRO A 89 7.12 -8.32 14.93
C PRO A 89 8.16 -7.68 15.88
N THR A 90 9.15 -6.97 15.34
CA THR A 90 10.19 -6.28 16.12
C THR A 90 9.81 -4.84 16.49
N SER A 91 8.72 -4.31 15.93
CA SER A 91 8.23 -2.97 16.19
C SER A 91 7.42 -2.91 17.49
N SER A 92 7.15 -1.70 17.98
CA SER A 92 6.32 -1.53 19.18
C SER A 92 4.90 -2.06 18.97
N LEU A 93 4.19 -2.40 20.05
CA LEU A 93 2.79 -2.87 19.97
C LEU A 93 1.89 -1.86 19.25
N HIS A 94 2.14 -0.57 19.44
CA HIS A 94 1.39 0.48 18.76
C HIS A 94 1.65 0.49 17.25
N GLU A 95 2.90 0.31 16.81
CA GLU A 95 3.22 0.22 15.38
C GLU A 95 2.66 -1.06 14.74
N GLN A 96 2.67 -2.16 15.49
CA GLN A 96 2.03 -3.41 15.04
C GLN A 96 0.52 -3.22 14.85
N GLU A 97 -0.18 -2.60 15.80
CA GLU A 97 -1.60 -2.28 15.68
C GLU A 97 -1.89 -1.40 14.44
N ARG A 98 -1.11 -0.34 14.25
CA ARG A 98 -1.22 0.54 13.06
C ARG A 98 -1.05 -0.27 11.77
N ALA A 99 -0.09 -1.19 11.73
CA ALA A 99 0.15 -2.06 10.58
C ALA A 99 -1.01 -3.04 10.35
N GLU A 100 -1.54 -3.66 11.39
CA GLU A 100 -2.70 -4.56 11.33
C GLU A 100 -3.93 -3.86 10.74
N ILE A 101 -4.23 -2.66 11.25
CA ILE A 101 -5.33 -1.82 10.74
C ILE A 101 -5.11 -1.52 9.26
N THR A 102 -3.91 -1.10 8.89
CA THR A 102 -3.58 -0.74 7.50
C THR A 102 -3.70 -1.95 6.56
N ILE A 103 -3.17 -3.11 6.96
CA ILE A 103 -3.28 -4.37 6.21
C ILE A 103 -4.74 -4.75 6.02
N ARG A 104 -5.55 -4.67 7.09
CA ARG A 104 -6.96 -5.03 7.08
C ARG A 104 -7.79 -4.08 6.22
N LEU A 105 -7.65 -2.76 6.41
CA LEU A 105 -8.48 -1.77 5.73
C LEU A 105 -8.21 -1.74 4.22
N TYR A 106 -6.95 -1.83 3.81
CA TYR A 106 -6.59 -1.84 2.38
C TYR A 106 -6.50 -3.23 1.76
N GLY A 107 -6.75 -4.31 2.51
CA GLY A 107 -6.65 -5.69 2.05
C GLY A 107 -5.25 -6.05 1.54
N LEU A 108 -4.19 -5.53 2.19
CA LEU A 108 -2.81 -5.67 1.72
C LEU A 108 -2.34 -7.12 1.63
N ASP A 109 -2.93 -8.02 2.42
CA ASP A 109 -2.52 -9.43 2.50
C ASP A 109 -3.51 -10.41 1.82
N SER A 110 -4.34 -9.92 0.89
CA SER A 110 -5.27 -10.79 0.17
C SER A 110 -4.52 -11.85 -0.68
N VAL A 111 -5.15 -13.03 -0.83
CA VAL A 111 -4.57 -14.17 -1.58
C VAL A 111 -4.09 -13.76 -2.97
N ILE A 112 -4.86 -12.91 -3.67
CA ILE A 112 -4.49 -12.45 -5.00
C ILE A 112 -3.26 -11.53 -5.00
N ARG A 113 -3.10 -10.67 -3.97
CA ARG A 113 -1.93 -9.79 -3.85
C ARG A 113 -0.67 -10.57 -3.49
N ARG A 114 -0.80 -11.59 -2.65
CA ARG A 114 0.30 -12.54 -2.38
C ARG A 114 0.80 -13.19 -3.67
N GLN A 115 -0.13 -13.66 -4.51
CA GLN A 115 0.21 -14.22 -5.82
C GLN A 115 0.86 -13.20 -6.75
N TYR A 116 0.34 -11.97 -6.80
CA TYR A 116 0.92 -10.91 -7.63
C TYR A 116 2.34 -10.55 -7.22
N ARG A 117 2.64 -10.44 -5.92
CA ARG A 117 4.02 -10.23 -5.42
C ARG A 117 4.97 -11.32 -5.90
N LEU A 118 4.59 -12.59 -5.76
CA LEU A 118 5.42 -13.72 -6.19
C LEU A 118 5.59 -13.76 -7.72
N LEU A 119 4.54 -13.46 -8.48
CA LEU A 119 4.62 -13.37 -9.94
C LEU A 119 5.55 -12.25 -10.38
N GLU A 120 5.47 -11.10 -9.73
CA GLU A 120 6.32 -9.95 -10.03
C GLU A 120 7.78 -10.23 -9.70
N LEU A 121 8.07 -10.86 -8.55
CA LEU A 121 9.42 -11.30 -8.18
C LEU A 121 10.02 -12.25 -9.22
N ARG A 122 9.24 -13.21 -9.73
CA ARG A 122 9.72 -14.12 -10.80
C ARG A 122 10.08 -13.37 -12.08
N LYS A 123 9.29 -12.36 -12.45
CA LYS A 123 9.60 -11.54 -13.63
C LYS A 123 10.84 -10.69 -13.38
N PHE A 124 10.93 -10.06 -12.20
CA PHE A 124 12.06 -9.21 -11.81
C PHE A 124 13.38 -9.97 -11.84
N LEU A 125 13.44 -11.16 -11.24
CA LEU A 125 14.63 -12.02 -11.25
C LEU A 125 15.05 -12.49 -12.65
N GLY A 126 14.11 -12.54 -13.60
CA GLY A 126 14.38 -12.91 -15.00
C GLY A 126 14.66 -11.71 -15.91
N ALA A 127 14.54 -10.48 -15.42
CA ALA A 127 14.68 -9.29 -16.22
C ALA A 127 16.12 -8.80 -16.30
N THR A 128 16.44 -8.11 -17.40
CA THR A 128 17.74 -7.46 -17.61
C THR A 128 17.74 -6.00 -17.15
N SER A 129 16.58 -5.41 -16.87
CA SER A 129 16.44 -4.06 -16.34
C SER A 129 16.65 -4.05 -14.83
N SER A 130 17.40 -3.06 -14.34
CA SER A 130 17.65 -2.83 -12.92
C SER A 130 16.87 -1.64 -12.34
N THR A 131 16.04 -0.96 -13.13
CA THR A 131 15.30 0.22 -12.64
C THR A 131 14.08 -0.24 -11.84
N ILE A 132 14.17 -0.18 -10.51
CA ILE A 132 13.12 -0.66 -9.61
C ILE A 132 11.78 0.07 -9.79
N ASP A 133 11.82 1.35 -10.17
CA ASP A 133 10.63 2.18 -10.40
C ASP A 133 9.80 1.77 -11.63
N ASP A 134 10.27 0.80 -12.42
CA ASP A 134 9.49 0.22 -13.51
C ASP A 134 8.68 -1.02 -13.07
N TRP A 135 8.74 -1.40 -11.79
CA TRP A 135 8.17 -2.65 -11.26
C TRP A 135 7.13 -2.41 -10.16
N ALA A 136 6.06 -3.19 -10.18
CA ALA A 136 5.12 -3.20 -9.06
C ALA A 136 5.75 -3.85 -7.81
N TYR A 137 5.25 -3.47 -6.63
CA TYR A 137 5.64 -4.06 -5.35
C TYR A 137 7.14 -3.91 -5.04
N ARG A 138 7.70 -2.72 -5.24
CA ARG A 138 9.11 -2.40 -5.04
C ARG A 138 9.59 -2.78 -3.65
N ASP A 139 8.82 -2.50 -2.60
CA ASP A 139 9.16 -2.92 -1.22
C ASP A 139 9.33 -4.45 -1.10
N PHE A 140 8.62 -5.25 -1.91
CA PHE A 140 8.76 -6.72 -1.95
C PHE A 140 9.95 -7.17 -2.81
N LEU A 141 10.40 -6.36 -3.76
CA LEU A 141 11.48 -6.71 -4.68
C LEU A 141 12.84 -6.27 -4.15
N GLU A 142 12.97 -5.05 -3.61
CA GLU A 142 14.24 -4.44 -3.17
C GLU A 142 14.94 -5.23 -2.07
N LEU A 143 14.18 -5.91 -1.22
CA LEU A 143 14.69 -6.67 -0.07
C LEU A 143 15.18 -8.07 -0.43
N THR A 144 15.14 -8.43 -1.72
CA THR A 144 15.69 -9.68 -2.24
C THR A 144 17.04 -9.51 -2.94
N MET A 145 17.56 -8.27 -2.99
CA MET A 145 18.92 -7.93 -3.43
C MET A 145 19.87 -7.83 -2.24
#